data_AF-A0A1V5CVX8-F1
#
_entry.id   AF-A0A1V5CVX8-F1
#
_cell.length_a   1.000
_cell.length_b   1.000
_cell.length_c   1.000
_cell.angle_alpha   90.00
_cell.angle_beta   90.00
_cell.angle_gamma   90.00
#
_symmetry.space_group_name_H-M   'P 1'
#
loop_
_entity.id
_entity.type
_entity.pdbx_description
1 polymer ?
#
loop_
_entity_poly.entity_id
_entity_poly.type
_entity_poly.pdbx_seq_one_letter_code
_entity_poly.pdbx_strand_id
1 'polypeptide(L)'
;MGDSYRSGDDWTKWYPAQVSIPGVQADKPFNGEYKGDLKGMFIVDDFARANNIYEEGKHHQQYQGFIQSKHYKSGQLSCITCHSPHAGKGKLKKVAADACKKCHDASYTVQKYMPNTGKTAENLFVRTHTFGKNPRQGGKGAADMGLPNYYE
;
A
#
# COMPACT_ATOMS: atom_id res chain seq x y z
N MET A 1 1.30 3.01 27.76
CA MET A 1 1.40 3.98 26.65
C MET A 1 0.48 3.48 25.55
N GLY A 2 -0.37 4.34 24.99
CA GLY A 2 -1.45 3.94 24.09
C GLY A 2 -2.81 4.32 24.65
N ASP A 3 -3.13 5.61 24.61
CA ASP A 3 -4.48 6.10 24.73
C ASP A 3 -5.32 5.42 23.66
N SER A 4 -6.51 4.98 24.05
CA SER A 4 -7.48 4.46 23.08
C SER A 4 -8.01 5.60 22.22
N TYR A 5 -8.54 5.27 21.04
CA TYR A 5 -9.20 6.22 20.12
C TYR A 5 -10.03 7.27 20.88
N ARG A 6 -9.74 8.55 20.68
CA ARG A 6 -10.51 9.68 21.20
C ARG A 6 -11.25 10.33 20.04
N SER A 7 -12.56 10.48 20.16
CA SER A 7 -13.38 11.09 19.12
C SER A 7 -12.92 12.51 18.82
N GLY A 8 -12.74 12.83 17.53
CA GLY A 8 -12.30 14.16 17.07
C GLY A 8 -10.79 14.42 17.17
N ASP A 9 -10.02 13.49 17.71
CA ASP A 9 -8.59 13.67 17.95
C ASP A 9 -7.74 13.20 16.76
N ASP A 10 -6.62 13.89 16.52
CA ASP A 10 -5.69 13.56 15.44
C ASP A 10 -4.65 12.52 15.93
N TRP A 11 -4.98 11.25 15.72
CA TRP A 11 -4.15 10.12 16.14
C TRP A 11 -2.74 10.15 15.55
N THR A 12 -2.51 10.85 14.42
CA THR A 12 -1.19 10.91 13.77
C THR A 12 -0.18 11.69 14.61
N LYS A 13 -0.66 12.54 15.53
CA LYS A 13 0.15 13.34 16.46
C LYS A 13 0.42 12.63 17.78
N TRP A 14 -0.14 11.43 17.96
CA TRP A 14 0.07 10.67 19.19
C TRP A 14 1.48 10.09 19.22
N TYR A 15 2.13 10.17 20.39
CA TYR A 15 3.46 9.59 20.65
C TYR A 15 4.56 9.98 19.64
N PRO A 16 4.74 11.28 19.32
CA PRO A 16 5.69 11.71 18.27
C PRO A 16 7.15 11.41 18.63
N ALA A 17 7.46 11.19 19.91
CA ALA A 17 8.79 10.81 20.37
C ALA A 17 9.07 9.30 20.28
N GLN A 18 8.02 8.47 20.15
CA GLN A 18 8.12 7.01 20.21
C GLN A 18 7.80 6.34 18.88
N VAL A 19 7.00 6.98 18.01
CA VAL A 19 6.56 6.39 16.74
C VAL A 19 6.86 7.34 15.58
N SER A 20 7.58 6.80 14.59
CA SER A 20 7.76 7.44 13.29
C SER A 20 6.92 6.69 12.27
N ILE A 21 5.95 7.38 11.67
CA ILE A 21 5.05 6.84 10.64
C ILE A 21 5.21 7.65 9.33
N PRO A 22 6.25 7.35 8.54
CA PRO A 22 6.46 8.05 7.28
C PRO A 22 5.28 7.95 6.33
N GLY A 23 4.98 9.05 5.65
CA GLY A 23 3.85 9.23 4.75
C GLY A 23 2.54 9.62 5.43
N VAL A 24 2.47 9.49 6.76
CA VAL A 24 1.28 9.80 7.57
C VAL A 24 1.51 11.08 8.38
N GLN A 25 2.65 11.15 9.06
CA GLN A 25 3.04 12.33 9.83
C GLN A 25 3.56 13.43 8.89
N ALA A 26 3.12 14.67 9.11
CA ALA A 26 3.43 15.80 8.22
C ALA A 26 4.93 16.09 8.07
N ASP A 27 5.72 15.85 9.12
CA ASP A 27 7.17 16.05 9.15
C ASP A 27 7.96 14.81 8.70
N LYS A 28 7.27 13.72 8.35
CA LYS A 28 7.86 12.45 7.90
C LYS A 28 7.35 12.12 6.49
N PRO A 29 7.86 12.76 5.42
CA PRO A 29 7.36 12.53 4.07
C PRO A 29 7.76 11.17 3.51
N PHE A 30 7.02 10.68 2.51
CA PHE A 30 7.32 9.41 1.83
C PHE A 30 8.73 9.32 1.25
N ASN A 31 9.24 10.44 0.72
CA ASN A 31 10.56 10.55 0.12
C ASN A 31 11.67 10.94 1.11
N GLY A 32 11.40 10.90 2.41
CA GLY A 32 12.38 11.24 3.44
C GLY A 32 13.53 10.23 3.51
N GLU A 33 14.70 10.71 3.94
CA GLU A 33 15.85 9.85 4.24
C GLU A 33 15.72 9.27 5.66
N TYR A 34 15.38 7.99 5.74
CA TYR A 34 15.22 7.28 7.01
C TYR A 34 16.41 6.35 7.31
N LYS A 35 16.68 6.14 8.60
CA LYS A 35 17.74 5.26 9.11
C LYS A 35 17.13 4.01 9.79
N GLY A 36 17.96 3.00 10.07
CA GLY A 36 17.55 1.76 10.72
C GLY A 36 16.45 1.01 9.95
N ASP A 37 15.46 0.49 10.68
CA ASP A 37 14.35 -0.30 10.12
C ASP A 37 13.45 0.47 9.15
N LEU A 38 13.56 1.80 9.08
CA LEU A 38 12.83 2.63 8.12
C LEU A 38 13.63 2.93 6.83
N LYS A 39 14.94 2.64 6.80
CA LYS A 39 15.79 2.88 5.60
C LYS A 39 15.34 2.11 4.36
N GLY A 40 14.91 2.80 3.31
CA GLY A 40 14.39 2.18 2.08
C GLY A 40 12.96 1.66 2.23
N MET A 41 12.16 2.23 3.14
CA MET A 41 10.78 1.78 3.37
C MET A 41 9.89 2.01 2.16
N PHE A 42 10.16 3.05 1.40
CA PHE A 42 9.53 3.34 0.13
C PHE A 42 10.57 3.33 -1.00
N ILE A 43 10.11 3.00 -2.20
CA ILE A 43 10.86 3.15 -3.43
C ILE A 43 10.87 4.63 -3.78
N VAL A 44 12.06 5.23 -3.83
CA VAL A 44 12.29 6.66 -4.05
C VAL A 44 13.13 6.90 -5.31
N ASP A 45 12.97 6.04 -6.32
CA ASP A 45 13.66 6.19 -7.60
C ASP A 45 13.03 7.29 -8.47
N ASP A 46 13.62 7.52 -9.65
CA ASP A 46 13.16 8.59 -10.54
C ASP A 46 11.74 8.35 -11.06
N PHE A 47 11.32 7.09 -11.18
CA PHE A 47 9.94 6.75 -11.50
C PHE A 47 8.99 7.19 -10.38
N ALA A 48 9.32 6.89 -9.13
CA ALA A 48 8.51 7.29 -7.98
C ALA A 48 8.40 8.82 -7.88
N ARG A 49 9.54 9.52 -8.06
CA ARG A 49 9.58 11.00 -8.07
C ARG A 49 8.77 11.60 -9.21
N ALA A 50 8.91 11.08 -10.44
CA ALA A 50 8.19 11.58 -11.60
C ALA A 50 6.66 11.41 -11.48
N ASN A 51 6.21 10.35 -10.80
CA ASN A 51 4.79 10.08 -10.60
C ASN A 51 4.24 10.61 -9.26
N ASN A 52 5.11 11.15 -8.39
CA ASN A 52 4.79 11.53 -7.01
C ASN A 52 4.02 10.41 -6.27
N ILE A 53 4.49 9.18 -6.46
CA ILE A 53 3.91 7.94 -5.98
C ILE A 53 5.08 7.11 -5.44
N TYR A 54 5.05 6.80 -4.15
CA TYR A 54 6.13 6.13 -3.45
C TYR A 54 5.63 4.76 -2.99
N GLU A 55 5.89 3.74 -3.80
CA GLU A 55 5.46 2.38 -3.49
C GLU A 55 6.30 1.77 -2.37
N GLU A 56 5.75 0.76 -1.71
CA GLU A 56 6.37 0.12 -0.57
C GLU A 56 7.58 -0.74 -0.97
N GLY A 57 8.75 -0.49 -0.35
CA GLY A 57 10.02 -1.13 -0.71
C GLY A 57 10.37 -2.40 0.08
N LYS A 58 9.84 -2.59 1.29
CA LYS A 58 10.21 -3.70 2.18
C LYS A 58 9.14 -4.24 3.12
N HIS A 59 8.12 -3.43 3.44
CA HIS A 59 6.99 -3.85 4.26
C HIS A 59 5.71 -3.56 3.52
N HIS A 60 4.71 -4.43 3.64
CA HIS A 60 3.40 -4.22 3.05
C HIS A 60 2.63 -3.14 3.84
N GLN A 61 2.98 -1.88 3.59
CA GLN A 61 2.40 -0.68 4.21
C GLN A 61 1.09 -0.28 3.51
N GLN A 62 0.08 -1.16 3.56
CA GLN A 62 -1.20 -1.01 2.85
C GLN A 62 -1.86 0.36 3.08
N TYR A 63 -1.76 0.87 4.31
CA TYR A 63 -2.33 2.17 4.65
C TYR A 63 -1.61 3.30 3.91
N GLN A 64 -0.27 3.35 4.00
CA GLN A 64 0.55 4.37 3.35
C GLN A 64 0.47 4.31 1.83
N GLY A 65 0.33 3.12 1.24
CA GLY A 65 -0.01 3.00 -0.17
C GLY A 65 -1.39 3.60 -0.46
N PHE A 66 -2.42 3.18 0.27
CA PHE A 66 -3.79 3.61 0.00
C PHE A 66 -3.99 5.11 0.10
N ILE A 67 -3.38 5.78 1.09
CA ILE A 67 -3.54 7.23 1.26
C ILE A 67 -2.92 8.06 0.12
N GLN A 68 -2.01 7.47 -0.65
CA GLN A 68 -1.44 8.11 -1.85
C GLN A 68 -2.39 8.06 -3.05
N SER A 69 -3.35 7.13 -3.05
CA SER A 69 -4.28 6.90 -4.15
C SER A 69 -5.22 8.08 -4.39
N LYS A 70 -5.67 8.24 -5.64
CA LYS A 70 -6.72 9.21 -5.96
C LYS A 70 -8.01 8.89 -5.20
N HIS A 71 -8.35 7.62 -4.99
CA HIS A 71 -9.56 7.20 -4.27
C HIS A 71 -9.62 7.71 -2.84
N TYR A 72 -8.49 7.68 -2.12
CA TYR A 72 -8.39 8.25 -0.79
C TYR A 72 -8.37 9.78 -0.83
N LYS A 73 -7.50 10.37 -1.66
CA LYS A 73 -7.33 11.83 -1.74
C LYS A 73 -8.61 12.56 -2.15
N SER A 74 -9.46 11.95 -2.96
CA SER A 74 -10.76 12.51 -3.36
C SER A 74 -11.89 12.25 -2.36
N GLY A 75 -11.63 11.46 -1.30
CA GLY A 75 -12.66 11.01 -0.36
C GLY A 75 -13.68 10.03 -0.95
N GLN A 76 -13.45 9.50 -2.16
CA GLN A 76 -14.39 8.61 -2.83
C GLN A 76 -14.47 7.23 -2.18
N LEU A 77 -13.36 6.72 -1.64
CA LEU A 77 -13.30 5.43 -0.97
C LEU A 77 -12.51 5.53 0.34
N SER A 78 -12.84 4.64 1.28
CA SER A 78 -12.06 4.40 2.50
C SER A 78 -11.72 2.91 2.63
N CYS A 79 -10.92 2.56 3.64
CA CYS A 79 -10.49 1.18 3.88
C CYS A 79 -11.69 0.22 3.97
N ILE A 80 -12.76 0.65 4.64
CA ILE A 80 -13.97 -0.14 4.86
C ILE A 80 -14.89 -0.21 3.63
N THR A 81 -14.60 0.52 2.56
CA THR A 81 -15.35 0.38 1.31
C THR A 81 -15.07 -0.99 0.68
N CYS A 82 -13.81 -1.43 0.75
CA CYS A 82 -13.36 -2.73 0.24
C CYS A 82 -13.27 -3.79 1.35
N HIS A 83 -12.83 -3.42 2.55
CA HIS A 83 -12.67 -4.34 3.68
C HIS A 83 -13.90 -4.36 4.60
N SER A 84 -14.20 -5.52 5.17
CA SER A 84 -15.25 -5.66 6.18
C SER A 84 -14.64 -5.60 7.57
N PRO A 85 -15.11 -4.69 8.46
CA PRO A 85 -14.65 -4.68 9.85
C PRO A 85 -15.17 -5.88 10.65
N HIS A 86 -16.24 -6.56 10.20
CA HIS A 86 -16.88 -7.67 10.90
C HIS A 86 -16.56 -9.06 10.35
N ALA A 87 -15.88 -9.17 9.20
CA ALA A 87 -15.59 -10.46 8.57
C ALA A 87 -14.31 -11.15 9.09
N GLY A 88 -13.72 -10.67 10.19
CA GLY A 88 -12.41 -11.11 10.69
C GLY A 88 -11.24 -10.54 9.87
N LYS A 89 -10.02 -10.64 10.43
CA LYS A 89 -8.73 -10.04 9.98
C LYS A 89 -8.71 -9.55 8.51
N GLY A 90 -9.15 -8.31 8.29
CA GLY A 90 -8.98 -7.62 7.01
C GLY A 90 -9.66 -8.28 5.81
N LYS A 91 -10.67 -9.15 5.99
CA LYS A 91 -11.33 -9.80 4.85
C LYS A 91 -12.04 -8.77 3.97
N LEU A 92 -11.94 -8.97 2.67
CA LEU A 92 -12.64 -8.15 1.69
C LEU A 92 -14.14 -8.44 1.74
N LYS A 93 -14.96 -7.40 1.56
CA LYS A 93 -16.42 -7.51 1.40
C LYS A 93 -16.79 -8.27 0.12
N LYS A 94 -15.89 -8.30 -0.87
CA LYS A 94 -16.04 -8.92 -2.20
C LYS A 94 -14.69 -9.40 -2.73
N VAL A 95 -14.68 -10.20 -3.79
CA VAL A 95 -13.47 -10.43 -4.59
C VAL A 95 -12.94 -9.07 -5.06
N ALA A 96 -11.68 -8.74 -4.74
CA ALA A 96 -11.12 -7.40 -4.96
C ALA A 96 -11.31 -6.91 -6.41
N ALA A 97 -11.09 -7.80 -7.37
CA ALA A 97 -11.21 -7.48 -8.80
C ALA A 97 -12.63 -7.06 -9.21
N ASP A 98 -13.65 -7.62 -8.58
CA ASP A 98 -15.04 -7.28 -8.89
C ASP A 98 -15.53 -6.05 -8.11
N ALA A 99 -14.86 -5.69 -7.01
CA ALA A 99 -15.16 -4.47 -6.28
C ALA A 99 -14.87 -3.21 -7.13
N CYS A 100 -13.79 -3.23 -7.91
CA CYS A 100 -13.39 -2.11 -8.77
C CYS A 100 -14.42 -1.84 -9.89
N LYS A 101 -15.00 -2.91 -10.45
CA LYS A 101 -15.98 -2.86 -11.55
C LYS A 101 -17.33 -2.25 -11.17
N LYS A 102 -17.55 -1.95 -9.89
CA LYS A 102 -18.75 -1.22 -9.45
C LYS A 102 -18.77 0.24 -9.92
N CYS A 103 -17.59 0.83 -10.12
CA CYS A 103 -17.45 2.22 -10.53
C CYS A 103 -16.62 2.36 -11.82
N HIS A 104 -15.69 1.45 -12.06
CA HIS A 104 -14.92 1.40 -13.30
C HIS A 104 -15.55 0.42 -14.28
N ASP A 105 -15.38 0.66 -15.57
CA ASP A 105 -15.90 -0.24 -16.60
C ASP A 105 -15.14 -1.59 -16.65
N ALA A 106 -15.63 -2.50 -17.51
CA ALA A 106 -15.09 -3.85 -17.64
C ALA A 106 -13.64 -3.92 -18.15
N SER A 107 -13.10 -2.85 -18.75
CA SER A 107 -11.70 -2.76 -19.15
C SER A 107 -10.75 -2.55 -17.95
N TYR A 108 -11.29 -2.24 -16.77
CA TYR A 108 -10.51 -2.11 -15.55
C TYR A 108 -10.10 -3.49 -15.01
N THR A 109 -8.80 -3.75 -15.02
CA THR A 109 -8.22 -4.93 -14.38
C THR A 109 -7.28 -4.50 -13.26
N VAL A 110 -7.31 -5.22 -12.14
CA VAL A 110 -6.42 -4.96 -11.01
C VAL A 110 -4.96 -5.06 -11.47
N GLN A 111 -4.64 -6.00 -12.35
CA GLN A 111 -3.29 -6.22 -12.87
C GLN A 111 -2.75 -5.03 -13.68
N LYS A 112 -3.63 -4.30 -14.37
CA LYS A 112 -3.22 -3.12 -15.15
C LYS A 112 -2.81 -1.96 -14.24
N TYR A 113 -3.51 -1.75 -13.12
CA TYR A 113 -3.37 -0.57 -12.25
C TYR A 113 -2.65 -0.83 -10.91
N MET A 114 -2.56 -2.11 -10.55
CA MET A 114 -1.77 -2.67 -9.47
C MET A 114 -1.07 -3.93 -10.00
N PRO A 115 -0.20 -3.81 -11.03
CA PRO A 115 0.72 -4.89 -11.34
C PRO A 115 1.45 -5.26 -10.05
N ASN A 116 1.91 -6.51 -9.88
CA ASN A 116 2.57 -6.99 -8.65
C ASN A 116 3.88 -6.23 -8.37
N THR A 117 3.78 -4.94 -8.02
CA THR A 117 4.87 -3.99 -7.90
C THR A 117 5.22 -3.94 -6.44
N GLY A 118 6.06 -4.88 -6.09
CA GLY A 118 7.07 -4.77 -5.07
C GLY A 118 7.55 -6.16 -4.69
N LYS A 119 8.64 -6.18 -3.95
CA LYS A 119 9.44 -7.37 -3.68
C LYS A 119 9.30 -7.69 -2.20
N THR A 120 8.80 -8.85 -1.84
CA THR A 120 9.10 -9.42 -0.51
C THR A 120 10.57 -9.86 -0.49
N ALA A 121 11.10 -10.20 0.68
CA ALA A 121 12.34 -10.96 0.74
C ALA A 121 12.21 -12.17 -0.21
N GLU A 122 13.17 -12.30 -1.14
CA GLU A 122 13.16 -13.26 -2.26
C GLU A 122 12.33 -12.89 -3.52
N ASN A 123 11.88 -11.64 -3.69
CA ASN A 123 11.12 -11.15 -4.86
C ASN A 123 9.69 -11.71 -4.99
N LEU A 124 9.12 -12.27 -3.93
CA LEU A 124 7.85 -13.01 -3.95
C LEU A 124 6.62 -12.13 -3.61
N PHE A 125 6.40 -11.01 -4.31
CA PHE A 125 5.19 -10.14 -4.24
C PHE A 125 5.11 -9.08 -3.13
N VAL A 126 4.91 -7.83 -3.54
CA VAL A 126 4.18 -6.82 -2.77
C VAL A 126 3.00 -6.40 -3.62
N ARG A 127 1.82 -6.47 -3.02
CA ARG A 127 0.64 -5.80 -3.56
C ARG A 127 0.72 -4.36 -3.08
N THR A 128 0.86 -3.39 -3.96
CA THR A 128 0.84 -1.97 -3.54
C THR A 128 -0.60 -1.48 -3.42
N HIS A 129 -0.90 -0.55 -2.52
CA HIS A 129 -2.19 0.15 -2.48
C HIS A 129 -2.11 1.56 -3.09
N THR A 130 -1.05 1.90 -3.82
CA THR A 130 -0.81 3.28 -4.28
C THR A 130 -1.64 3.71 -5.50
N PHE A 131 -2.35 2.80 -6.18
CA PHE A 131 -3.25 3.02 -7.33
C PHE A 131 -2.87 4.23 -8.23
N GLY A 132 -2.01 4.00 -9.23
CA GLY A 132 -1.54 5.03 -10.15
C GLY A 132 -2.14 4.96 -11.54
N LYS A 133 -2.20 6.10 -12.25
CA LYS A 133 -2.50 6.12 -13.71
C LYS A 133 -1.37 5.51 -14.54
N ASN A 134 -0.14 5.69 -14.05
CA ASN A 134 1.10 5.16 -14.61
C ASN A 134 1.69 4.18 -13.60
N PRO A 135 1.11 2.98 -13.49
CA PRO A 135 1.67 1.96 -12.60
C PRO A 135 3.00 1.49 -13.15
N ARG A 136 3.95 1.22 -12.26
CA ARG A 136 5.23 0.63 -12.62
C ARG A 136 4.99 -0.71 -13.32
N GLN A 137 5.81 -1.05 -14.31
CA GLN A 137 5.69 -2.37 -14.92
C GLN A 137 5.93 -3.45 -13.86
N GLY A 138 5.01 -4.41 -13.77
CA GLY A 138 5.15 -5.55 -12.87
C GLY A 138 6.34 -6.41 -13.24
N GLY A 139 7.02 -6.96 -12.23
CA GLY A 139 8.01 -8.02 -12.43
C GLY A 139 7.35 -9.40 -12.51
N LYS A 140 8.18 -10.45 -12.61
CA LYS A 140 7.73 -11.85 -12.55
C LYS A 140 6.85 -12.09 -11.31
N GLY A 141 5.64 -12.58 -11.55
CA GLY A 141 4.62 -12.95 -10.56
C GLY A 141 4.83 -14.34 -9.97
N ALA A 142 3.95 -14.77 -9.05
CA ALA A 142 4.00 -16.09 -8.41
C ALA A 142 3.87 -17.21 -9.43
N ALA A 143 3.07 -16.95 -10.46
CA ALA A 143 2.86 -17.83 -11.59
C ALA A 143 4.09 -17.92 -12.52
N ASP A 144 5.01 -16.95 -12.46
CA ASP A 144 6.26 -16.95 -13.22
C ASP A 144 7.43 -17.58 -12.43
N MET A 145 7.20 -17.91 -11.16
CA MET A 145 8.12 -18.68 -10.33
C MET A 145 7.92 -20.16 -10.66
N GLY A 146 9.00 -20.88 -10.94
CA GLY A 146 8.96 -22.34 -11.10
C GLY A 146 8.44 -23.05 -9.85
N LEU A 147 8.23 -24.36 -9.95
CA LEU A 147 7.81 -25.17 -8.80
C LEU A 147 8.77 -24.94 -7.60
N PRO A 148 8.24 -24.81 -6.36
CA PRO A 148 9.08 -24.68 -5.18
C PRO A 148 10.08 -25.84 -5.13
N ASN A 149 11.35 -25.52 -4.89
CA ASN A 149 12.35 -26.56 -4.68
C ASN A 149 12.15 -27.08 -3.25
N TYR A 150 11.47 -28.22 -3.11
CA TYR A 150 11.34 -28.90 -1.82
C TYR A 150 12.70 -29.55 -1.53
N TYR A 151 13.45 -28.97 -0.60
CA TYR A 151 14.64 -29.63 -0.06
C TYR A 151 14.17 -30.88 0.70
N GLU A 152 14.66 -32.06 0.31
CA GLU A 152 14.50 -33.31 1.08
C GLU A 152 15.35 -33.31 2.36
#